data_AF-R5FU18-F1
#
_entry.id   AF-R5FU18-F1
#
_cell.length_a   1.000
_cell.length_b   1.000
_cell.length_c   1.000
_cell.angle_alpha   90.00
_cell.angle_beta   90.00
_cell.angle_gamma   90.00
#
_symmetry.space_group_name_H-M   'P 1'
#
loop_
_entity.id
_entity.type
_entity.pdbx_description
1 polymer ?
#
loop_
_entity_poly.entity_id
_entity_poly.type
_entity_poly.pdbx_seq_one_letter_code
_entity_poly.pdbx_strand_id
1 'polypeptide(L)'
;MTKTLSFNELRAFKNSLPHGTIARIADELGIEEETVRNYFGGSNFSEGEPTGAHLEPGPDGGIVVLDDLTIWDKANEILAELKE
;
A
#
# COMPACT_ATOMS: atom_id res chain seq x y z
N MET A 1 9.15 1.58 11.97
CA MET A 1 8.15 0.64 12.53
C MET A 1 7.78 -0.28 11.38
N THR A 2 7.72 -1.59 11.58
CA THR A 2 7.31 -2.54 10.52
C THR A 2 5.89 -3.04 10.82
N LYS A 3 5.09 -3.27 9.77
CA LYS A 3 3.73 -3.79 9.92
C LYS A 3 3.58 -5.07 9.12
N THR A 4 3.18 -6.14 9.81
CA THR A 4 2.87 -7.42 9.18
C THR A 4 1.37 -7.55 9.04
N LEU A 5 0.89 -7.84 7.85
CA LEU A 5 -0.52 -8.08 7.53
C LEU A 5 -0.65 -9.06 6.36
N SER A 6 -1.83 -9.63 6.15
CA SER A 6 -2.10 -10.45 4.96
C SER A 6 -2.31 -9.60 3.71
N PHE A 7 -2.08 -10.19 2.53
CA PHE A 7 -2.37 -9.54 1.26
C PHE A 7 -3.84 -9.16 1.12
N ASN A 8 -4.75 -10.01 1.62
CA ASN A 8 -6.18 -9.71 1.66
C ASN A 8 -6.50 -8.47 2.53
N GLU A 9 -5.84 -8.30 3.68
CA GLU A 9 -5.99 -7.09 4.51
C GLU A 9 -5.49 -5.84 3.79
N LEU A 10 -4.35 -5.92 3.10
CA LEU A 10 -3.79 -4.81 2.32
C LEU A 10 -4.75 -4.39 1.20
N ARG A 11 -5.32 -5.38 0.50
CA ARG A 11 -6.30 -5.16 -0.56
C ARG A 11 -7.61 -4.59 -0.02
N ALA A 12 -8.08 -5.07 1.13
CA ALA A 12 -9.28 -4.56 1.79
C ALA A 12 -9.08 -3.10 2.20
N PHE A 13 -7.92 -2.76 2.77
CA PHE A 13 -7.56 -1.39 3.10
C PHE A 13 -7.54 -0.49 1.86
N LYS A 14 -6.85 -0.91 0.79
CA LYS A 14 -6.83 -0.19 -0.49
C LYS A 14 -8.23 0.05 -1.05
N ASN A 15 -9.11 -0.95 -0.99
CA ASN A 15 -10.50 -0.83 -1.44
C ASN A 15 -11.34 0.11 -0.55
N SER A 16 -10.94 0.31 0.71
CA SER A 16 -11.56 1.31 1.58
C SER A 16 -11.11 2.73 1.26
N LEU A 17 -10.04 2.91 0.49
CA LEU A 17 -9.52 4.23 0.16
C LEU A 17 -10.43 4.92 -0.88
N PRO A 18 -10.71 6.21 -0.71
CA PRO A 18 -11.46 7.02 -1.67
C PRO A 18 -10.73 7.14 -3.00
N HIS A 19 -11.51 7.41 -4.05
CA HIS A 19 -10.95 7.71 -5.37
C HIS A 19 -10.04 8.95 -5.31
N GLY A 20 -8.86 8.85 -5.91
CA GLY A 20 -7.84 9.93 -5.88
C GLY A 20 -6.83 9.84 -4.74
N THR A 21 -7.03 8.95 -3.76
CA THR A 21 -6.08 8.79 -2.64
C THR A 21 -4.67 8.41 -3.12
N ILE A 22 -4.57 7.51 -4.12
CA ILE A 22 -3.28 7.11 -4.70
C ILE A 22 -2.55 8.31 -5.30
N ALA A 23 -3.24 9.12 -6.10
CA ALA A 23 -2.68 10.32 -6.71
C ALA A 23 -2.25 11.35 -5.66
N ARG A 24 -3.05 11.54 -4.62
CA ARG A 24 -2.73 12.46 -3.52
C ARG A 24 -1.49 12.02 -2.74
N ILE A 25 -1.37 10.73 -2.40
CA ILE A 25 -0.18 10.20 -1.72
C ILE A 25 1.06 10.34 -2.59
N ALA A 26 0.93 10.06 -3.89
CA ALA A 26 2.01 10.21 -4.86
C ALA A 26 2.52 11.65 -4.93
N ASP A 27 1.60 12.62 -5.02
CA ASP A 27 1.91 14.06 -5.02
C ASP A 27 2.57 14.52 -3.70
N GLU A 28 2.00 14.12 -2.55
CA GLU A 28 2.53 14.50 -1.23
C GLU A 28 3.92 13.93 -0.94
N LEU A 29 4.19 12.70 -1.39
CA LEU A 29 5.48 12.05 -1.19
C LEU A 29 6.47 12.33 -2.33
N GLY A 30 6.03 12.96 -3.42
CA GLY A 30 6.85 13.22 -4.60
C GLY A 30 7.29 11.94 -5.32
N ILE A 31 6.47 10.88 -5.28
CA ILE A 31 6.71 9.59 -5.92
C ILE A 31 5.68 9.32 -7.01
N GLU A 32 5.88 8.26 -7.81
CA GLU A 32 4.92 7.91 -8.86
C GLU A 32 3.67 7.22 -8.28
N GLU A 33 2.51 7.47 -8.89
CA GLU A 33 1.27 6.75 -8.55
C GLU A 33 1.42 5.24 -8.68
N GLU A 34 2.25 4.78 -9.60
CA GLU A 34 2.58 3.37 -9.76
C GLU A 34 3.31 2.82 -8.54
N THR A 35 4.24 3.56 -7.95
CA THR A 35 4.92 3.20 -6.70
C THR A 35 3.92 2.99 -5.56
N VAL A 36 2.97 3.93 -5.39
CA VAL A 36 1.90 3.83 -4.39
C VAL A 36 0.98 2.64 -4.69
N ARG A 37 0.65 2.41 -5.97
CA ARG A 37 -0.19 1.27 -6.38
C ARG A 37 0.49 -0.08 -6.13
N ASN A 38 1.80 -0.15 -6.37
CA ASN A 38 2.63 -1.34 -6.15
C ASN A 38 2.76 -1.63 -4.66
N TYR A 39 2.89 -0.58 -3.83
CA TYR A 39 2.91 -0.70 -2.37
C TYR A 39 1.66 -1.43 -1.82
N PHE A 40 0.46 -1.14 -2.35
CA PHE A 40 -0.78 -1.81 -1.95
C PHE A 40 -1.03 -3.16 -2.65
N GLY A 41 0.02 -3.82 -3.16
CA GLY A 41 -0.12 -5.13 -3.79
C GLY A 41 -0.61 -5.06 -5.24
N GLY A 42 -0.16 -4.05 -6.00
CA GLY A 42 -0.37 -4.00 -7.46
C GLY A 42 0.15 -5.27 -8.13
N SER A 43 -0.65 -5.85 -9.04
CA SER A 43 -0.39 -7.15 -9.67
C SER A 43 0.80 -7.18 -10.65
N ASN A 44 1.62 -6.13 -10.70
CA ASN A 44 2.71 -5.96 -11.66
C ASN A 44 4.10 -6.16 -11.03
N PHE A 45 4.26 -7.21 -10.20
CA PHE A 45 5.58 -7.69 -9.77
C PHE A 45 6.33 -8.45 -10.89
N SER A 46 6.26 -7.98 -12.15
CA SER A 46 7.03 -8.58 -13.25
C SER A 46 8.42 -7.98 -13.44
N GLU A 47 8.70 -6.72 -13.07
CA GLU A 47 9.98 -6.11 -13.52
C GLU A 47 10.56 -4.93 -12.71
N GLY A 48 10.04 -4.59 -11.52
CA GLY A 48 10.53 -3.44 -10.73
C GLY A 48 11.22 -3.87 -9.43
N GLU A 49 12.33 -3.20 -9.08
CA GLU A 49 13.17 -3.43 -7.88
C GLU A 49 12.41 -3.81 -6.59
N PRO A 50 13.03 -4.63 -5.71
CA PRO A 50 12.44 -5.07 -4.46
C PRO A 50 12.35 -3.91 -3.46
N THR A 51 11.35 -3.05 -3.64
CA THR A 51 11.02 -2.01 -2.67
C THR A 51 10.27 -2.64 -1.49
N GLY A 52 11.02 -3.26 -0.57
CA GLY A 52 10.66 -3.40 0.85
C GLY A 52 9.45 -4.29 1.22
N ALA A 53 8.96 -5.16 0.33
CA ALA A 53 7.89 -6.09 0.65
C ALA A 53 8.33 -7.54 0.40
N HIS A 54 8.43 -8.33 1.47
CA HIS A 54 8.63 -9.78 1.38
C HIS A 54 7.27 -10.45 1.20
N LEU A 55 7.06 -11.19 0.10
CA LEU A 55 5.83 -11.92 -0.19
C LEU A 55 6.08 -13.42 -0.02
N GLU A 56 5.59 -13.99 1.08
CA GLU A 56 5.58 -15.46 1.26
C GLU A 56 4.28 -16.05 0.71
N PRO A 57 4.32 -17.00 -0.25
CA PRO A 57 3.11 -17.62 -0.77
C PRO A 57 2.40 -18.42 0.34
N GLY A 58 1.13 -18.11 0.59
CA GLY A 58 0.32 -18.76 1.63
C GLY A 58 -1.19 -18.58 1.39
N PRO A 59 -2.04 -19.22 2.21
CA PRO A 59 -3.48 -18.97 2.19
C PRO A 59 -3.75 -17.46 2.33
N ASP A 60 -4.82 -16.95 1.69
CA ASP A 60 -5.18 -15.53 1.66
C ASP A 60 -4.25 -14.58 0.87
N GLY A 61 -3.42 -15.13 -0.03
CA GLY A 61 -2.55 -14.35 -0.92
C GLY A 61 -1.17 -14.01 -0.36
N GLY A 62 -0.83 -14.58 0.79
CA GLY A 62 0.48 -14.43 1.44
C GLY A 62 0.53 -13.38 2.53
N ILE A 63 1.61 -13.42 3.31
CA ILE A 63 1.93 -12.41 4.33
C ILE A 63 2.71 -11.29 3.64
N VAL A 64 2.28 -10.06 3.86
CA VAL A 64 2.96 -8.84 3.45
C VAL A 64 3.57 -8.19 4.69
N VAL A 65 4.88 -8.03 4.67
CA VAL A 65 5.59 -7.21 5.66
C VAL A 65 5.88 -5.86 5.01
N LEU A 66 5.36 -4.79 5.61
CA LEU A 66 5.64 -3.42 5.22
C LEU A 66 6.79 -2.90 6.07
N ASP A 67 7.96 -2.76 5.47
CA ASP A 67 9.13 -2.14 6.12
C ASP A 67 9.03 -0.62 6.16
N ASP A 68 8.47 -0.02 5.11
CA ASP A 68 8.15 1.40 5.05
C ASP A 68 6.65 1.61 5.30
N LEU A 69 6.30 2.43 6.29
CA LEU A 69 4.91 2.76 6.60
C LEU A 69 4.51 4.15 6.10
N THR A 70 5.34 4.83 5.33
CA THR A 70 5.08 6.21 4.89
C THR A 70 3.81 6.28 4.05
N ILE A 71 3.67 5.39 3.06
CA ILE A 71 2.46 5.30 2.23
C ILE A 71 1.25 4.84 3.05
N TRP A 72 1.44 3.91 3.99
CA TRP A 72 0.38 3.43 4.87
C TRP A 72 -0.16 4.54 5.79
N ASP A 73 0.73 5.31 6.40
CA ASP A 73 0.40 6.40 7.31
C ASP A 73 -0.36 7.51 6.57
N LYS A 74 0.14 7.93 5.41
CA LYS A 74 -0.56 8.88 4.53
C LYS A 74 -1.95 8.43 4.10
N ALA A 75 -2.11 7.16 3.77
CA ALA A 75 -3.42 6.62 3.45
C ALA A 75 -4.38 6.65 4.66
N ASN A 76 -3.88 6.45 5.88
CA ASN A 76 -4.69 6.58 7.09
C ASN A 76 -5.03 8.04 7.42
N GLU A 77 -4.11 8.98 7.21
CA GLU A 77 -4.39 10.42 7.35
C GLU A 77 -5.55 10.84 6.44
N ILE A 78 -5.49 10.49 5.14
CA ILE A 78 -6.54 10.82 4.18
C ILE A 78 -7.88 10.17 4.55
N LEU A 79 -7.87 8.94 5.06
CA LEU A 79 -9.08 8.27 5.55
C LEU A 79 -9.66 8.95 6.80
N ALA A 80 -8.81 9.48 7.67
CA ALA A 80 -9.24 10.21 8.86
C ALA A 80 -9.86 11.57 8.48
N GLU A 81 -9.24 12.30 7.55
CA GLU A 81 -9.76 13.58 7.04
C GLU A 81 -11.18 13.46 6.46
N LEU A 82 -11.51 12.33 5.84
CA LEU A 82 -12.83 12.13 5.24
C LEU A 82 -13.91 11.65 6.21
N LYS A 83 -13.52 11.32 7.45
CA LYS A 83 -14.46 10.98 8.53
C LYS A 83 -14.84 12.19 9.38
N GLU A 84 -14.19 13.34 9.19
CA GLU A 84 -14.56 14.63 9.77
C GLU A 84 -15.50 15.42 8.85
#